data_AF-A0A9D0J326-F1
#
_entry.id   AF-A0A9D0J326-F1
#
_cell.length_a   1.000
_cell.length_b   1.000
_cell.length_c   1.000
_cell.angle_alpha   90.00
_cell.angle_beta   90.00
_cell.angle_gamma   90.00
#
_symmetry.space_group_name_H-M   'P 1'
#
loop_
_entity.id
_entity.type
_entity.pdbx_description
1 polymer ?
#
loop_
_entity_poly.entity_id
_entity_poly.type
_entity_poly.pdbx_seq_one_letter_code
_entity_poly.pdbx_strand_id
1 'polypeptide(L)'
;MNGIDNKVAVLNRSIWSMEMKNLTRKFVRDRMPAAMKKDDGSRGVMGYREGKIVLFDRDVVGKQYVYDDAEALLDDGWVVD
;
A
#
# COMPACT_ATOMS: atom_id res chain seq x y z
N MET A 1 -32.91 -4.98 -6.87
CA MET A 1 -32.14 -4.13 -5.94
C MET A 1 -31.21 -5.00 -5.14
N ASN A 2 -29.90 -4.80 -5.29
CA ASN A 2 -28.90 -4.78 -4.22
C ASN A 2 -27.55 -4.54 -4.91
N GLY A 3 -27.35 -3.27 -5.30
CA GLY A 3 -26.01 -2.79 -5.59
C GLY A 3 -25.25 -2.80 -4.27
N ILE A 4 -24.20 -3.63 -4.19
CA ILE A 4 -23.21 -3.48 -3.14
C ILE A 4 -22.53 -2.15 -3.44
N ASP A 5 -22.99 -1.11 -2.74
CA ASP A 5 -22.33 0.18 -2.63
C ASP A 5 -21.05 -0.07 -1.84
N ASN A 6 -19.98 -0.43 -2.56
CA ASN A 6 -18.63 -0.49 -2.02
C ASN A 6 -18.18 0.94 -1.72
N LYS A 7 -18.69 1.50 -0.61
CA LYS A 7 -18.18 2.71 0.02
C LYS A 7 -16.80 2.39 0.58
N VAL A 8 -15.80 2.36 -0.30
CA VAL A 8 -14.44 2.68 0.13
C VAL A 8 -14.54 4.10 0.67
N ALA A 9 -14.50 4.22 1.99
CA ALA A 9 -14.44 5.51 2.66
C ALA A 9 -13.14 6.19 2.21
N VAL A 10 -13.21 6.98 1.14
CA VAL A 10 -12.18 7.93 0.78
C VAL A 10 -12.24 9.00 1.85
N LEU A 11 -11.49 8.76 2.92
CA LEU A 11 -11.35 9.67 4.04
C LEU A 11 -10.77 10.99 3.52
N ASN A 12 -11.54 12.04 3.75
CA ASN A 12 -11.24 13.43 3.43
C ASN A 12 -9.83 13.80 3.95
N ARG A 13 -9.02 14.45 3.10
CA ARG A 13 -7.56 14.57 3.26
C ARG A 13 -7.12 15.57 4.35
N SER A 14 -8.06 16.20 5.07
CA SER A 14 -7.77 17.39 5.90
C SER A 14 -7.99 17.24 7.42
N ILE A 15 -8.31 16.06 7.96
CA ILE A 15 -8.50 15.89 9.41
C ILE A 15 -7.93 14.56 9.88
N TRP A 16 -6.61 14.49 10.06
CA TRP A 16 -5.99 13.29 10.64
C TRP A 16 -5.09 13.71 11.79
N SER A 17 -5.52 13.43 13.02
CA SER A 17 -4.66 13.54 14.21
C SER A 17 -3.43 12.63 14.04
N MET A 18 -2.31 12.97 14.68
CA MET A 18 -1.12 12.11 14.69
C MET A 18 -1.45 10.68 15.15
N GLU A 19 -2.39 10.53 16.08
CA GLU A 19 -2.84 9.25 16.60
C GLU A 19 -3.54 8.40 15.53
N MET A 20 -4.41 9.01 14.71
CA MET A 20 -5.11 8.30 13.63
C MET A 20 -4.14 7.87 12.51
N LYS A 21 -3.14 8.70 12.20
CA LYS A 21 -2.07 8.33 11.27
C LYS A 21 -1.26 7.16 11.82
N ASN A 22 -0.94 7.17 13.11
CA ASN A 22 -0.18 6.08 13.75
C ASN A 22 -0.99 4.77 13.81
N LEU A 23 -2.29 4.84 14.11
CA LEU A 23 -3.18 3.68 14.13
C LEU A 23 -3.34 3.06 12.73
N THR A 24 -3.49 3.90 11.71
CA THR A 24 -3.61 3.45 10.32
C THR A 24 -2.29 2.88 9.81
N ARG A 25 -1.15 3.49 10.14
CA ARG A 25 0.18 2.90 9.87
C ARG A 25 0.34 1.54 10.52
N LYS A 26 -0.12 1.36 11.77
CA LYS A 26 -0.07 0.08 12.47
C LYS A 26 -0.97 -0.97 11.81
N PHE A 27 -2.20 -0.59 11.44
CA PHE A 27 -3.13 -1.49 10.75
C PHE A 27 -2.61 -1.91 9.36
N VAL A 28 -2.06 -0.96 8.60
CA VAL A 28 -1.38 -1.18 7.33
C VAL A 28 -0.21 -2.15 7.52
N ARG A 29 0.64 -1.94 8.54
CA ARG A 29 1.77 -2.82 8.84
C ARG A 29 1.37 -4.24 9.24
N ASP A 30 0.27 -4.41 9.96
CA ASP A 30 -0.09 -5.70 10.57
C ASP A 30 -1.00 -6.57 9.67
N ARG A 31 -1.55 -6.04 8.56
CA ARG A 31 -2.45 -6.78 7.66
C ARG A 31 -2.19 -6.62 6.16
N MET A 32 -1.36 -5.66 5.75
CA MET A 32 -1.02 -5.52 4.34
C MET A 32 0.24 -6.32 4.00
N PRO A 33 0.28 -7.00 2.84
CA PRO A 33 1.45 -7.76 2.43
C PRO A 33 2.70 -6.87 2.44
N ALA A 34 3.78 -7.39 3.04
CA ALA A 34 5.06 -6.72 3.02
C ALA A 34 5.80 -7.12 1.76
N ALA A 35 6.51 -6.18 1.15
CA ALA A 35 7.42 -6.50 0.05
C ALA A 35 8.84 -6.06 0.38
N MET A 36 9.82 -6.76 -0.18
CA MET A 36 11.23 -6.42 -0.07
C MET A 36 11.88 -6.45 -1.45
N LYS A 37 12.65 -5.42 -1.78
CA LYS A 37 13.36 -5.33 -3.05
C LYS A 37 14.69 -6.09 -2.97
N LYS A 38 14.96 -6.96 -3.94
CA LYS A 38 16.13 -7.86 -3.94
C LYS A 38 17.46 -7.13 -4.10
N ASP A 39 17.47 -6.01 -4.83
CA ASP A 39 18.69 -5.29 -5.21
C ASP A 39 19.25 -4.45 -4.06
N ASP A 40 18.40 -3.69 -3.37
CA ASP A 40 18.80 -2.71 -2.36
C ASP A 40 18.21 -2.99 -0.96
N GLY A 41 17.36 -4.01 -0.83
CA GLY A 41 16.74 -4.38 0.44
C GLY A 41 15.63 -3.44 0.90
N SER A 42 15.21 -2.49 0.06
CA SER A 42 14.12 -1.56 0.35
C SER A 42 12.86 -2.31 0.75
N ARG A 43 12.14 -1.76 1.73
CA ARG A 43 10.93 -2.41 2.25
C ARG A 43 9.71 -1.64 1.84
N GLY A 44 8.73 -2.34 1.31
CA GLY A 44 7.46 -1.78 0.88
C GLY A 44 6.30 -2.35 1.69
N VAL A 45 5.21 -1.57 1.79
CA VAL A 45 3.91 -2.11 2.17
C VAL A 45 2.98 -2.03 0.97
N MET A 46 2.34 -3.15 0.66
CA MET A 46 1.58 -3.31 -0.58
C MET A 46 0.09 -3.08 -0.37
N GLY A 47 -0.53 -2.34 -1.27
CA GLY A 47 -1.97 -2.11 -1.31
C GLY A 47 -2.52 -2.26 -2.72
N TYR A 48 -3.84 -2.19 -2.82
CA TYR A 48 -4.56 -2.25 -4.09
C TYR A 48 -5.42 -1.00 -4.24
N ARG A 49 -5.31 -0.34 -5.39
CA ARG A 49 -6.12 0.85 -5.72
C ARG A 49 -6.45 0.85 -7.20
N GLU A 50 -7.74 1.00 -7.53
CA GLU A 50 -8.21 1.17 -8.91
C GLU A 50 -7.72 0.05 -9.86
N GLY A 51 -7.65 -1.18 -9.37
CA GLY A 51 -7.16 -2.34 -10.13
C GLY A 51 -5.63 -2.47 -10.22
N LYS A 52 -4.88 -1.55 -9.61
CA LYS A 52 -3.41 -1.54 -9.60
C LYS A 52 -2.86 -1.94 -8.24
N ILE A 53 -1.65 -2.50 -8.24
CA ILE A 53 -0.85 -2.70 -7.05
C ILE A 53 -0.13 -1.39 -6.73
N VAL A 54 -0.21 -0.94 -5.49
CA VAL A 54 0.50 0.24 -4.99
C VAL A 54 1.43 -0.18 -3.89
N LEU A 55 2.71 0.13 -4.03
CA LEU A 55 3.72 -0.18 -3.03
C LEU A 55 4.23 1.11 -2.39
N PHE A 56 4.06 1.24 -1.09
CA PHE A 56 4.57 2.38 -0.32
C PHE A 56 5.93 2.05 0.26
N ASP A 57 6.94 2.83 -0.13
CA ASP A 57 8.29 2.70 0.41
C ASP A 57 8.29 3.06 1.90
N ARG A 58 8.81 2.15 2.73
CA ARG A 58 8.88 2.34 4.19
C ARG A 58 10.06 3.22 4.59
N ASP A 59 11.11 3.22 3.80
CA ASP A 59 12.36 3.90 4.09
C ASP A 59 12.33 5.33 3.53
N VAL A 60 11.50 5.59 2.51
CA VAL A 60 11.32 6.91 1.90
C VAL A 60 9.88 7.40 2.00
N VAL A 61 9.64 8.33 2.92
CA VAL A 61 8.31 8.93 3.14
C VAL A 61 7.77 9.57 1.87
N GLY A 62 6.56 9.16 1.47
CA GLY A 62 5.85 9.72 0.32
C GLY A 62 6.26 9.13 -1.03
N LYS A 63 7.25 8.23 -1.07
CA LYS A 63 7.59 7.48 -2.27
C LYS A 63 6.62 6.30 -2.41
N GLN A 64 6.01 6.20 -3.59
CA GLN A 64 5.13 5.10 -3.95
C GLN A 64 5.48 4.59 -5.34
N TYR A 65 5.32 3.30 -5.53
CA TYR A 65 5.44 2.62 -6.82
C TYR A 65 4.07 2.05 -7.18
N VAL A 66 3.74 2.03 -8.47
CA VAL A 66 2.43 1.57 -8.95
C VAL A 66 2.68 0.57 -10.06
N TYR A 67 2.08 -0.61 -9.94
CA TYR A 67 2.21 -1.71 -10.89
C TYR A 67 0.82 -2.11 -11.39
N ASP A 68 0.73 -2.47 -12.67
CA ASP A 68 -0.52 -2.90 -13.28
C ASP A 68 -0.92 -4.31 -12.82
N ASP A 69 0.06 -5.16 -12.51
CA ASP A 69 -0.14 -6.52 -12.01
C ASP A 69 1.03 -6.99 -11.13
N ALA A 70 0.93 -8.24 -10.66
CA ALA A 70 1.96 -8.85 -9.82
C ALA A 70 3.22 -9.24 -10.60
N GLU A 71 3.12 -9.52 -11.91
CA GLU A 71 4.26 -9.92 -12.73
C GLU A 71 5.24 -8.76 -12.86
N ALA A 72 4.73 -7.56 -13.19
CA ALA A 72 5.53 -6.33 -13.25
C ALA A 72 6.22 -5.99 -11.92
N LEU A 73 5.58 -6.30 -10.79
CA LEU A 73 6.16 -6.11 -9.46
C LEU A 73 7.31 -7.10 -9.20
N LEU A 74 7.14 -8.37 -9.56
CA LEU A 74 8.17 -9.40 -9.39
C LEU A 74 9.37 -9.15 -10.33
N ASP A 75 9.11 -8.69 -11.56
CA ASP A 75 10.14 -8.34 -12.55
C ASP A 75 10.98 -7.14 -12.12
N ASP A 76 10.39 -6.16 -11.43
CA ASP A 76 11.11 -5.04 -10.78
C ASP A 76 11.90 -5.49 -9.53
N GLY A 77 11.87 -6.78 -9.21
CA GLY A 77 12.70 -7.39 -8.17
C GLY A 77 12.10 -7.33 -6.77
N TRP A 78 10.82 -7.00 -6.64
CA TRP A 78 10.12 -7.10 -5.36
C TRP A 78 9.74 -8.53 -5.05
N VAL A 79 9.88 -8.92 -3.79
CA VAL A 79 9.40 -10.20 -3.25
C VAL A 79 8.36 -9.89 -2.20
N VAL A 80 7.18 -10.49 -2.33
CA VAL A 80 6.07 -10.36 -1.38
C VAL A 80 6.08 -11.57 -0.46
N ASP A 81 5.97 -11.32 0.84
CA ASP A 81 5.70 -12.32 1.89
C ASP A 81 4.22 -12.26 2.30
#